data_AF-A0A2B7ZJU0-F1
#
_entry.id   AF-A0A2B7ZJU0-F1
#
_cell.length_a   1.000
_cell.length_b   1.000
_cell.length_c   1.000
_cell.angle_alpha   90.00
_cell.angle_beta   90.00
_cell.angle_gamma   90.00
#
_symmetry.space_group_name_H-M   'P 1'
#
loop_
_entity.id
_entity.type
_entity.pdbx_description
1 polymer ?
#
loop_
_entity_poly.entity_id
_entity_poly.type
_entity_poly.pdbx_seq_one_letter_code
_entity_poly.pdbx_strand_id
1 'polypeptide(L)'
;MTAPTIPAQEDTSTSVIHTSAAQFKNQTEFISHVQNTIAKTTSFHELFYTQVPLAWGKAIVDYLNKNREGCGRKHYNSQNELFWIRLMPLIIHDCVQFWCIVQARKWERARLLTSNENDILSIGVGTTFEFVGGPYSGSRKEPDCYILPENLPLPRLVIETGWSESHSRLRDDDMNTWLVGGNGHVQAVILINWSKNTETNRVTGIAEIYELDTDGMPVMRQSETIFPAPAQAPAVPPQFQVTRRTLFGPSIVDGADPNTLFPFSIDDLRNQATHSLARMNLLPA
;
A
#
# COMPACT_ATOMS: atom_id res chain seq x y z
N MET A 1 -39.69 3.75 -30.19
CA MET A 1 -38.80 4.32 -29.14
C MET A 1 -38.35 3.17 -28.28
N THR A 2 -37.17 2.63 -28.58
CA THR A 2 -36.55 1.50 -27.88
C THR A 2 -35.86 2.01 -26.62
N ALA A 3 -36.21 1.42 -25.48
CA ALA A 3 -35.58 1.73 -24.20
C ALA A 3 -34.07 1.39 -24.25
N PRO A 4 -33.19 2.16 -23.58
CA PRO A 4 -31.77 1.84 -23.54
C PRO A 4 -31.57 0.58 -22.70
N THR A 5 -30.91 -0.41 -23.29
CA THR A 5 -30.42 -1.60 -22.61
C THR A 5 -29.34 -1.19 -21.61
N ILE A 6 -29.64 -1.33 -20.32
CA ILE A 6 -28.66 -1.19 -19.24
C ILE A 6 -27.65 -2.33 -19.43
N PRO A 7 -26.33 -2.07 -19.53
CA PRO A 7 -25.34 -3.14 -19.60
C PRO A 7 -25.43 -3.96 -18.31
N ALA A 8 -25.47 -5.28 -18.48
CA ALA A 8 -25.46 -6.23 -17.38
C ALA A 8 -24.28 -5.96 -16.44
N GLN A 9 -24.60 -6.03 -15.16
CA GLN A 9 -23.67 -5.97 -14.03
C GLN A 9 -22.62 -7.07 -14.22
N GLU A 10 -21.34 -6.70 -14.37
CA GLU A 10 -20.23 -7.66 -14.46
C GLU A 10 -20.23 -8.53 -13.20
N ASP A 11 -20.52 -9.80 -13.43
CA ASP A 11 -20.50 -10.89 -12.48
C ASP A 11 -19.04 -11.09 -12.01
N THR A 12 -18.80 -10.95 -10.71
CA THR A 12 -17.48 -11.06 -10.08
C THR A 12 -17.03 -12.53 -10.03
N SER A 13 -16.67 -13.08 -11.18
CA SER A 13 -15.66 -14.13 -11.28
C SER A 13 -14.37 -13.57 -10.66
N THR A 14 -13.81 -14.27 -9.68
CA THR A 14 -12.70 -13.84 -8.81
C THR A 14 -11.70 -12.92 -9.51
N SER A 15 -11.53 -11.69 -9.02
CA SER A 15 -10.58 -10.68 -9.53
C SER A 15 -9.11 -11.05 -9.28
N VAL A 16 -8.83 -12.32 -9.01
CA VAL A 16 -7.55 -12.86 -8.60
C VAL A 16 -7.20 -14.01 -9.53
N ILE A 17 -6.04 -13.94 -10.18
CA ILE A 17 -5.57 -14.97 -11.11
C ILE A 17 -4.25 -15.52 -10.60
N HIS A 18 -4.18 -16.83 -10.39
CA HIS A 18 -2.95 -17.52 -9.98
C HIS A 18 -2.35 -18.30 -11.14
N THR A 19 -1.05 -18.13 -11.34
CA THR A 19 -0.26 -18.76 -12.40
C THR A 19 1.06 -19.24 -11.80
N SER A 20 1.51 -20.46 -12.11
CA SER A 20 2.88 -20.89 -11.74
C SER A 20 3.84 -20.54 -12.88
N ALA A 21 4.99 -19.95 -12.55
CA ALA A 21 6.02 -19.65 -13.55
C ALA A 21 6.74 -20.90 -14.07
N ALA A 22 6.63 -22.03 -13.38
CA ALA A 22 7.19 -23.31 -13.80
C ALA A 22 6.59 -23.85 -15.12
N GLN A 23 5.45 -23.31 -15.57
CA GLN A 23 4.85 -23.67 -16.85
C GLN A 23 5.55 -23.03 -18.06
N PHE A 24 6.34 -21.96 -17.84
CA PHE A 24 7.06 -21.26 -18.91
C PHE A 24 8.44 -21.87 -19.10
N LYS A 25 8.87 -22.04 -20.34
CA LYS A 25 10.17 -22.65 -20.65
C LYS A 25 11.34 -21.73 -20.32
N ASN A 26 11.12 -20.42 -20.39
CA ASN A 26 12.15 -19.41 -20.18
C ASN A 26 11.55 -18.05 -19.79
N GLN A 27 12.43 -17.14 -19.37
CA GLN A 27 12.12 -15.78 -18.92
C GLN A 27 11.35 -14.96 -19.97
N THR A 28 11.70 -15.10 -21.26
CA THR A 28 11.06 -14.35 -22.35
C THR A 28 9.60 -14.77 -22.52
N GLU A 29 9.32 -16.06 -22.42
CA GLU A 29 7.96 -16.60 -22.49
C GLU A 29 7.10 -16.12 -21.31
N PHE A 30 7.66 -16.19 -20.09
CA PHE A 30 7.01 -15.66 -18.89
C PHE A 30 6.68 -14.17 -19.02
N ILE A 31 7.67 -13.35 -19.39
CA ILE A 31 7.49 -11.90 -19.55
C ILE A 31 6.44 -11.60 -20.64
N SER A 32 6.48 -12.31 -21.77
CA SER A 32 5.49 -12.16 -22.84
C SER A 32 4.08 -12.53 -22.39
N HIS A 33 3.94 -13.59 -21.59
CA HIS A 33 2.65 -13.96 -21.01
C HIS A 33 2.12 -12.84 -20.10
N VAL A 34 2.91 -12.36 -19.13
CA VAL A 34 2.51 -11.29 -18.21
C VAL A 34 2.05 -10.06 -18.99
N GLN A 35 2.81 -9.64 -20.00
CA GLN A 35 2.44 -8.52 -20.86
C GLN A 35 1.11 -8.70 -21.58
N ASN A 36 0.90 -9.88 -22.17
CA ASN A 36 -0.32 -10.19 -22.90
C ASN A 36 -1.52 -10.22 -21.96
N THR A 37 -1.35 -10.72 -20.74
CA THR A 37 -2.39 -10.72 -19.71
C THR A 37 -2.74 -9.30 -19.31
N ILE A 38 -1.73 -8.47 -18.98
CA ILE A 38 -1.93 -7.04 -18.67
C ILE A 38 -2.69 -6.32 -19.79
N ALA A 39 -2.31 -6.53 -21.05
CA ALA A 39 -2.93 -5.86 -22.19
C ALA A 39 -4.40 -6.26 -22.43
N LYS A 40 -4.81 -7.44 -21.94
CA LYS A 40 -6.19 -7.95 -22.06
C LYS A 40 -7.06 -7.59 -20.86
N THR A 41 -6.46 -7.22 -19.73
CA THR A 41 -7.18 -6.86 -18.52
C THR A 41 -7.75 -5.44 -18.63
N THR A 42 -9.07 -5.30 -18.52
CA THR A 42 -9.78 -4.02 -18.63
C THR A 42 -10.40 -3.54 -17.32
N SER A 43 -10.41 -4.40 -16.28
CA SER A 43 -10.98 -4.13 -14.97
C SER A 43 -10.02 -4.57 -13.85
N PHE A 44 -10.34 -4.24 -12.61
CA PHE A 44 -9.51 -4.57 -11.44
C PHE A 44 -9.16 -6.07 -11.40
N HIS A 45 -7.87 -6.39 -11.39
CA HIS A 45 -7.36 -7.75 -11.19
C HIS A 45 -6.06 -7.73 -10.39
N GLU A 46 -5.86 -8.73 -9.55
CA GLU A 46 -4.56 -9.08 -8.99
C GLU A 46 -4.05 -10.35 -9.67
N LEU A 47 -2.91 -10.24 -10.36
CA LEU A 47 -2.26 -11.37 -11.03
C LEU A 47 -1.12 -11.87 -10.14
N PHE A 48 -1.17 -13.13 -9.75
CA PHE A 48 -0.17 -13.79 -8.91
C PHE A 48 0.59 -14.84 -9.71
N TYR A 49 1.90 -14.76 -9.66
CA TYR A 49 2.84 -15.64 -10.31
C TYR A 49 3.76 -16.27 -9.25
N THR A 50 3.60 -17.56 -9.00
CA THR A 50 4.39 -18.32 -8.02
C THR A 50 5.59 -19.00 -8.67
N GLN A 51 6.59 -19.41 -7.87
CA GLN A 51 7.80 -20.09 -8.34
C GLN A 51 8.55 -19.26 -9.39
N VAL A 52 8.56 -17.93 -9.22
CA VAL A 52 9.24 -16.99 -10.11
C VAL A 52 10.70 -16.88 -9.66
N PRO A 53 11.67 -17.40 -10.44
CA PRO A 53 13.07 -17.35 -10.05
C PRO A 53 13.55 -15.90 -9.91
N LEU A 54 14.53 -15.67 -9.04
CA LEU A 54 15.11 -14.34 -8.76
C LEU A 54 15.43 -13.54 -10.02
N ALA A 55 16.11 -14.16 -10.99
CA ALA A 55 16.46 -13.51 -12.25
C ALA A 55 15.22 -13.08 -13.05
N TRP A 56 14.14 -13.86 -13.01
CA TRP A 56 12.90 -13.56 -13.74
C TRP A 56 12.11 -12.47 -13.02
N GLY A 57 12.01 -12.54 -11.68
CA GLY A 57 11.36 -11.53 -10.85
C GLY A 57 11.97 -10.14 -11.04
N LYS A 58 13.30 -10.05 -11.02
CA LYS A 58 14.00 -8.80 -11.32
C LYS A 58 13.67 -8.28 -12.72
N ALA A 59 13.77 -9.14 -13.73
CA ALA A 59 13.60 -8.72 -15.12
C ALA A 59 12.16 -8.34 -15.48
N ILE A 60 11.14 -8.99 -14.91
CA ILE A 60 9.76 -8.58 -15.17
C ILE A 60 9.48 -7.20 -14.56
N VAL A 61 9.99 -6.92 -13.36
CA VAL A 61 9.85 -5.60 -12.74
C VAL A 61 10.59 -4.52 -13.56
N ASP A 62 11.85 -4.78 -13.95
CA ASP A 62 12.62 -3.88 -14.84
C ASP A 62 11.89 -3.64 -16.17
N TYR A 63 11.36 -4.71 -16.77
CA TYR A 63 10.62 -4.62 -18.02
C TYR A 63 9.38 -3.73 -17.88
N LEU A 64 8.58 -3.93 -16.83
CA LEU A 64 7.34 -3.19 -16.62
C LEU A 64 7.62 -1.71 -16.30
N ASN A 65 8.64 -1.43 -15.47
CA ASN A 65 9.05 -0.05 -15.19
C ASN A 65 9.49 0.68 -16.46
N LYS A 66 10.18 0.01 -17.39
CA LYS A 66 10.66 0.63 -18.62
C LYS A 66 9.61 0.77 -19.72
N ASN A 67 8.69 -0.19 -19.85
CA ASN A 67 7.82 -0.31 -21.04
C ASN A 67 6.33 -0.15 -20.76
N ARG A 68 5.94 -0.13 -19.49
CA ARG A 68 4.55 -0.17 -19.01
C ARG A 68 4.39 0.68 -17.74
N GLU A 69 4.93 1.91 -17.75
CA GLU A 69 4.72 2.85 -16.65
C GLU A 69 3.22 3.00 -16.35
N GLY A 70 2.87 2.97 -15.06
CA GLY A 70 1.48 3.11 -14.61
C GLY A 70 0.57 1.90 -14.85
N CYS A 71 1.06 0.75 -15.35
CA CYS A 71 0.19 -0.40 -15.62
C CYS A 71 -0.41 -1.07 -14.37
N GLY A 72 0.14 -0.80 -13.19
CA GLY A 72 -0.31 -1.38 -11.94
C GLY A 72 0.75 -1.32 -10.83
N ARG A 73 0.36 -1.71 -9.62
CA ARG A 73 1.26 -1.84 -8.46
C ARG A 73 1.95 -3.19 -8.48
N LYS A 74 3.26 -3.20 -8.38
CA LYS A 74 4.11 -4.36 -8.61
C LYS A 74 4.81 -4.80 -7.33
N HIS A 75 4.90 -6.10 -7.12
CA HIS A 75 5.68 -6.68 -6.04
C HIS A 75 6.33 -7.97 -6.54
N TYR A 76 7.65 -8.08 -6.40
CA TYR A 76 8.38 -9.33 -6.43
C TYR A 76 8.97 -9.61 -5.05
N ASN A 77 8.60 -10.73 -4.45
CA ASN A 77 9.17 -11.23 -3.21
C ASN A 77 10.10 -12.41 -3.51
N SER A 78 11.39 -12.19 -3.27
CA SER A 78 12.45 -13.17 -3.49
C SER A 78 12.44 -14.33 -2.49
N GLN A 79 11.89 -14.14 -1.29
CA GLN A 79 11.88 -15.15 -0.23
C GLN A 79 10.88 -16.28 -0.52
N ASN A 80 9.74 -15.96 -1.12
CA ASN A 80 8.68 -16.91 -1.46
C ASN A 80 8.49 -17.10 -2.97
N GLU A 81 9.39 -16.54 -3.78
CA GLU A 81 9.37 -16.60 -5.25
C GLU A 81 8.03 -16.16 -5.87
N LEU A 82 7.42 -15.13 -5.29
CA LEU A 82 6.12 -14.60 -5.72
C LEU A 82 6.31 -13.26 -6.45
N PHE A 83 5.88 -13.21 -7.72
CA PHE A 83 5.61 -11.94 -8.38
C PHE A 83 4.10 -11.72 -8.39
N TRP A 84 3.64 -10.55 -7.97
CA TRP A 84 2.26 -10.13 -8.22
C TRP A 84 2.18 -8.71 -8.76
N ILE A 85 1.11 -8.47 -9.51
CA ILE A 85 0.75 -7.16 -10.00
C ILE A 85 -0.74 -6.90 -9.84
N ARG A 86 -1.07 -5.76 -9.23
CA ARG A 86 -2.44 -5.23 -9.12
C ARG A 86 -2.69 -4.26 -10.26
N LEU A 87 -3.58 -4.65 -11.16
CA LEU A 87 -4.00 -3.89 -12.33
C LEU A 87 -5.26 -3.11 -12.02
N MET A 88 -5.34 -1.88 -12.56
CA MET A 88 -6.50 -1.00 -12.44
C MET A 88 -6.97 -0.87 -10.97
N PRO A 89 -6.09 -0.41 -10.06
CA PRO A 89 -6.44 -0.28 -8.64
C PRO A 89 -7.71 0.56 -8.48
N LEU A 90 -8.61 0.09 -7.61
CA LEU A 90 -9.86 0.79 -7.30
C LEU A 90 -9.57 2.16 -6.64
N ILE A 91 -10.47 3.12 -6.82
CA ILE A 91 -10.37 4.49 -6.27
C ILE A 91 -10.17 4.50 -4.74
N ILE A 92 -10.66 3.47 -4.04
CA ILE A 92 -10.46 3.32 -2.61
C ILE A 92 -9.02 2.99 -2.21
N HIS A 93 -8.23 2.33 -3.08
CA HIS A 93 -6.81 2.09 -2.82
C HIS A 93 -6.01 3.40 -2.81
N ASP A 94 -6.35 4.35 -3.69
CA ASP A 94 -5.65 5.63 -3.79
C ASP A 94 -6.07 6.66 -2.73
N CYS A 95 -7.10 6.37 -1.91
CA CYS A 95 -7.58 7.31 -0.89
C CYS A 95 -6.51 7.65 0.16
N VAL A 96 -5.55 6.74 0.38
CA VAL A 96 -4.47 6.88 1.34
C VAL A 96 -3.48 7.99 0.96
N GLN A 97 -3.33 8.28 -0.34
CA GLN A 97 -2.50 9.38 -0.82
C GLN A 97 -3.08 10.72 -0.36
N PHE A 98 -4.39 10.92 -0.55
CA PHE A 98 -5.07 12.13 -0.10
C PHE A 98 -5.09 12.24 1.42
N TRP A 99 -5.25 11.11 2.12
CA TRP A 99 -5.17 11.07 3.57
C TRP A 99 -3.82 11.58 4.08
N CYS A 100 -2.70 11.11 3.53
CA CYS A 100 -1.35 11.57 3.91
C CYS A 100 -1.15 13.07 3.67
N ILE A 101 -1.60 13.57 2.51
CA ILE A 101 -1.50 15.00 2.18
C ILE A 101 -2.31 15.83 3.19
N VAL A 102 -3.48 15.37 3.61
CA VAL A 102 -4.29 16.03 4.63
C VAL A 102 -3.57 16.02 5.98
N GLN A 103 -2.94 14.90 6.37
CA GLN A 103 -2.18 14.80 7.62
C GLN A 103 -1.00 15.78 7.63
N ALA A 104 -0.17 15.79 6.58
CA ALA A 104 0.96 16.71 6.48
C ALA A 104 0.55 18.18 6.62
N ARG A 105 -0.50 18.59 5.90
CA ARG A 105 -1.05 19.96 6.01
C ARG A 105 -1.56 20.28 7.42
N LYS A 106 -2.09 19.29 8.15
CA LYS A 106 -2.52 19.48 9.55
C LYS A 106 -1.31 19.60 10.48
N TRP A 107 -0.26 18.81 10.26
CA TRP A 107 0.99 18.90 11.04
C TRP A 107 1.66 20.26 10.87
N GLU A 108 1.71 20.81 9.65
CA GLU A 108 2.24 22.15 9.40
C GLU A 108 1.43 23.23 10.13
N ARG A 109 0.09 23.20 10.00
CA ARG A 109 -0.78 24.16 10.69
C ARG A 109 -0.68 24.09 12.20
N ALA A 110 -0.48 22.88 12.74
CA ALA A 110 -0.27 22.65 14.17
C ALA A 110 1.17 22.97 14.62
N ARG A 111 2.07 23.37 13.70
CA ARG A 111 3.50 23.60 13.93
C ARG A 111 4.24 22.37 14.47
N LEU A 112 3.74 21.18 14.17
CA LEU A 112 4.45 19.91 14.38
C LEU A 112 5.44 19.64 13.25
N LEU A 113 5.16 20.15 12.05
CA LEU A 113 6.03 20.11 10.89
C LEU A 113 6.39 21.54 10.49
N THR A 114 7.67 21.85 10.37
CA THR A 114 8.11 23.14 9.79
C THR A 114 8.10 23.07 8.26
N SER A 115 8.07 24.22 7.58
CA SER A 115 8.15 24.25 6.12
C SER A 115 9.45 23.62 5.60
N ASN A 116 10.59 23.87 6.25
CA ASN A 116 11.86 23.25 5.88
C ASN A 116 11.84 21.72 6.04
N GLU A 117 11.22 21.21 7.12
CA GLU A 117 11.04 19.77 7.30
C GLU A 117 10.08 19.18 6.26
N ASN A 118 9.05 19.93 5.86
CA ASN A 118 8.11 19.51 4.82
C ASN A 118 8.79 19.45 3.44
N ASP A 119 9.70 20.38 3.14
CA ASP A 119 10.45 20.42 1.88
C ASP A 119 11.38 19.19 1.70
N ILE A 120 11.85 18.60 2.81
CA ILE A 120 12.68 17.39 2.78
C ILE A 120 11.89 16.09 2.96
N LEU A 121 10.57 16.15 3.19
CA LEU A 121 9.71 14.97 3.29
C LEU A 121 8.90 14.76 2.00
N SER A 122 9.24 13.71 1.26
CA SER A 122 8.46 13.29 0.10
C SER A 122 7.32 12.36 0.52
N ILE A 123 6.08 12.76 0.24
CA ILE A 123 4.93 11.85 0.23
C ILE A 123 4.74 11.39 -1.21
N GLY A 124 4.98 10.10 -1.46
CA GLY A 124 5.00 9.56 -2.81
C GLY A 124 4.16 8.31 -3.01
N VAL A 125 4.00 7.95 -4.29
CA VAL A 125 3.29 6.76 -4.76
C VAL A 125 4.01 6.23 -6.02
N GLY A 126 3.79 4.95 -6.37
CA GLY A 126 4.22 4.40 -7.66
C GLY A 126 5.73 4.34 -7.90
N THR A 127 6.54 4.44 -6.84
CA THR A 127 8.00 4.24 -6.90
C THR A 127 8.31 2.79 -6.55
N THR A 128 9.05 2.09 -7.43
CA THR A 128 9.56 0.75 -7.11
C THR A 128 10.81 0.87 -6.25
N PHE A 129 10.78 0.28 -5.07
CA PHE A 129 11.95 0.14 -4.20
C PHE A 129 12.56 -1.26 -4.31
N GLU A 130 13.89 -1.35 -4.19
CA GLU A 130 14.65 -2.60 -4.20
C GLU A 130 15.22 -2.86 -2.80
N PHE A 131 15.10 -4.11 -2.35
CA PHE A 131 15.65 -4.54 -1.07
C PHE A 131 16.97 -5.26 -1.31
N VAL A 132 18.04 -4.73 -0.71
CA VAL A 132 19.42 -5.18 -1.00
C VAL A 132 20.01 -6.09 0.09
N GLY A 133 19.27 -6.35 1.16
CA GLY A 133 19.77 -7.08 2.32
C GLY A 133 18.70 -7.88 3.04
N GLY A 134 19.15 -8.67 4.01
CA GLY A 134 18.27 -9.54 4.79
C GLY A 134 17.61 -10.65 3.97
N PRO A 135 16.55 -11.30 4.51
CA PRO A 135 15.87 -12.41 3.85
C PRO A 135 15.11 -12.02 2.58
N TYR A 136 14.88 -10.71 2.37
CA TYR A 136 14.19 -10.17 1.20
C TYR A 136 15.17 -9.60 0.14
N SER A 137 16.47 -9.91 0.23
CA SER A 137 17.45 -9.43 -0.74
C SER A 137 17.08 -9.84 -2.18
N GLY A 138 16.90 -8.86 -3.06
CA GLY A 138 16.45 -9.04 -4.44
C GLY A 138 14.95 -8.90 -4.64
N SER A 139 14.18 -8.73 -3.56
CA SER A 139 12.78 -8.32 -3.63
C SER A 139 12.65 -6.90 -4.17
N ARG A 140 11.50 -6.60 -4.77
CA ARG A 140 11.15 -5.27 -5.29
C ARG A 140 9.69 -4.98 -5.06
N LYS A 141 9.34 -3.77 -4.63
CA LYS A 141 7.95 -3.47 -4.28
C LYS A 141 7.61 -2.00 -4.53
N GLU A 142 6.39 -1.79 -5.00
CA GLU A 142 5.74 -0.48 -5.04
C GLU A 142 4.70 -0.39 -3.93
N PRO A 143 4.84 0.56 -2.99
CA PRO A 143 3.82 0.80 -1.99
C PRO A 143 2.64 1.59 -2.57
N ASP A 144 1.47 1.47 -1.93
CA ASP A 144 0.32 2.33 -2.25
C ASP A 144 0.59 3.80 -1.87
N CYS A 145 1.26 4.05 -0.75
CA CYS A 145 1.81 5.36 -0.40
C CYS A 145 3.03 5.24 0.53
N TYR A 146 3.92 6.23 0.51
CA TYR A 146 5.09 6.27 1.38
C TYR A 146 5.45 7.68 1.85
N ILE A 147 6.20 7.76 2.94
CA ILE A 147 6.87 8.96 3.43
C ILE A 147 8.38 8.70 3.43
N LEU A 148 9.11 9.50 2.67
CA LEU A 148 10.55 9.37 2.43
C LEU A 148 11.25 10.71 2.66
N PRO A 149 12.08 10.82 3.72
CA PRO A 149 13.03 11.91 3.84
C PRO A 149 14.03 11.93 2.68
N GLU A 150 14.47 13.12 2.30
CA GLU A 150 15.47 13.31 1.27
C GLU A 150 16.75 12.51 1.58
N ASN A 151 17.41 12.04 0.51
CA ASN A 151 18.68 11.32 0.55
C ASN A 151 18.66 9.94 1.23
N LEU A 152 17.48 9.39 1.56
CA LEU A 152 17.36 8.01 2.04
C LEU A 152 17.04 7.03 0.89
N PRO A 153 17.55 5.79 0.93
CA PRO A 153 17.35 4.81 -0.13
C PRO A 153 15.97 4.12 -0.08
N LEU A 154 15.31 4.14 1.08
CA LEU A 154 14.04 3.50 1.35
C LEU A 154 13.17 4.42 2.20
N PRO A 155 11.83 4.35 2.05
CA PRO A 155 10.91 5.14 2.85
C PRO A 155 11.01 4.79 4.34
N ARG A 156 10.65 5.74 5.19
CA ARG A 156 10.61 5.55 6.64
C ARG A 156 9.28 4.98 7.11
N LEU A 157 8.20 5.41 6.46
CA LEU A 157 6.84 4.95 6.68
C LEU A 157 6.22 4.55 5.36
N VAL A 158 5.56 3.40 5.34
CA VAL A 158 4.82 2.89 4.18
C VAL A 158 3.37 2.65 4.56
N ILE A 159 2.46 2.88 3.62
CA ILE A 159 1.05 2.51 3.72
C ILE A 159 0.73 1.52 2.61
N GLU A 160 0.12 0.40 2.98
CA GLU A 160 -0.33 -0.63 2.05
C GLU A 160 -1.83 -0.84 2.21
N THR A 161 -2.53 -0.94 1.09
CA THR A 161 -3.97 -1.13 1.04
C THR A 161 -4.32 -2.45 0.39
N GLY A 162 -5.27 -3.17 0.99
CA GLY A 162 -5.82 -4.40 0.46
C GLY A 162 -7.34 -4.39 0.39
N TRP A 163 -7.84 -5.45 -0.25
CA TRP A 163 -9.26 -5.73 -0.46
C TRP A 163 -9.54 -7.19 -0.10
N SER A 164 -10.63 -7.44 0.65
CA SER A 164 -11.29 -8.67 1.14
C SER A 164 -10.43 -9.92 1.40
N GLU A 165 -9.62 -10.35 0.45
CA GLU A 165 -8.87 -11.61 0.40
C GLU A 165 -7.38 -11.44 0.75
N SER A 166 -6.92 -10.21 0.98
CA SER A 166 -5.50 -9.89 1.12
C SER A 166 -5.01 -9.70 2.56
N HIS A 167 -5.84 -9.86 3.60
CA HIS A 167 -5.42 -9.49 4.97
C HIS A 167 -4.21 -10.25 5.50
N SER A 168 -4.17 -11.58 5.33
CA SER A 168 -3.01 -12.39 5.73
C SER A 168 -1.79 -12.02 4.89
N ARG A 169 -1.95 -11.83 3.57
CA ARG A 169 -0.87 -11.36 2.68
C ARG A 169 -0.33 -9.99 3.07
N LEU A 170 -1.20 -9.04 3.43
CA LEU A 170 -0.80 -7.70 3.85
C LEU A 170 0.09 -7.77 5.10
N ARG A 171 -0.27 -8.63 6.06
CA ARG A 171 0.51 -8.83 7.29
C ARG A 171 1.77 -9.66 7.05
N ASP A 172 1.65 -10.81 6.40
CA ASP A 172 2.72 -11.80 6.33
C ASP A 172 3.73 -11.48 5.24
N ASP A 173 3.27 -11.02 4.07
CA ASP A 173 4.15 -10.72 2.94
C ASP A 173 4.48 -9.23 2.86
N ASP A 174 3.47 -8.35 2.81
CA ASP A 174 3.71 -6.94 2.50
C ASP A 174 4.37 -6.21 3.68
N MET A 175 3.87 -6.37 4.91
CA MET A 175 4.48 -5.75 6.10
C MET A 175 5.88 -6.27 6.37
N ASN A 176 6.12 -7.59 6.33
CA ASN A 176 7.44 -8.13 6.61
C ASN A 176 8.44 -7.74 5.51
N THR A 177 8.04 -7.72 4.24
CA THR A 177 8.92 -7.23 3.15
C THR A 177 9.40 -5.81 3.44
N TRP A 178 8.53 -4.92 3.91
CA TRP A 178 8.92 -3.55 4.27
C TRP A 178 9.74 -3.47 5.55
N LEU A 179 9.25 -4.02 6.67
CA LEU A 179 9.88 -3.84 7.98
C LEU A 179 11.15 -4.68 8.15
N VAL A 180 11.11 -5.95 7.76
CA VAL A 180 12.27 -6.85 7.85
C VAL A 180 13.20 -6.64 6.65
N GLY A 181 12.65 -6.60 5.43
CA GLY A 181 13.44 -6.37 4.22
C GLY A 181 14.06 -4.97 4.16
N GLY A 182 13.39 -3.97 4.74
CA GLY A 182 13.92 -2.61 4.88
C GLY A 182 15.12 -2.51 5.81
N ASN A 183 15.42 -3.56 6.60
CA ASN A 183 16.62 -3.68 7.42
C ASN A 183 16.90 -2.40 8.25
N GLY A 184 15.89 -1.93 8.97
CA GLY A 184 15.94 -0.72 9.79
C GLY A 184 15.74 0.60 9.05
N HIS A 185 15.68 0.62 7.72
CA HIS A 185 15.33 1.83 6.97
C HIS A 185 13.83 2.12 7.04
N VAL A 186 12.97 1.13 6.82
CA VAL A 186 11.53 1.29 7.09
C VAL A 186 11.30 1.03 8.57
N GLN A 187 10.62 1.95 9.26
CA GLN A 187 10.34 1.83 10.70
C GLN A 187 8.88 1.61 11.01
N ALA A 188 7.99 2.01 10.10
CA ALA A 188 6.55 1.88 10.30
C ALA A 188 5.87 1.44 9.00
N VAL A 189 4.88 0.56 9.15
CA VAL A 189 3.95 0.18 8.09
C VAL A 189 2.53 0.34 8.62
N ILE A 190 1.71 1.08 7.89
CA ILE A 190 0.27 1.14 8.12
C ILE A 190 -0.41 0.23 7.09
N LEU A 191 -1.12 -0.79 7.56
CA LEU A 191 -1.94 -1.66 6.72
C LEU A 191 -3.39 -1.19 6.77
N ILE A 192 -4.02 -1.06 5.62
CA ILE A 192 -5.46 -0.79 5.51
C ILE A 192 -6.08 -1.93 4.73
N ASN A 193 -7.05 -2.61 5.33
CA ASN A 193 -7.77 -3.67 4.65
C ASN A 193 -9.26 -3.34 4.58
N TRP A 194 -9.78 -3.28 3.36
CA TRP A 194 -11.19 -3.05 3.07
C TRP A 194 -11.89 -4.37 2.78
N SER A 195 -13.14 -4.51 3.16
CA SER A 195 -13.94 -5.69 2.79
C SER A 195 -15.33 -5.27 2.34
N LYS A 196 -15.69 -5.61 1.10
CA LYS A 196 -17.02 -5.35 0.54
C LYS A 196 -17.97 -6.50 0.85
N ASN A 197 -19.11 -6.16 1.44
CA ASN A 197 -20.28 -7.01 1.46
C ASN A 197 -21.03 -6.84 0.12
N THR A 198 -21.08 -7.91 -0.67
CA THR A 198 -21.65 -7.90 -2.03
C THR A 198 -23.17 -7.79 -2.04
N GLU A 199 -23.85 -8.26 -0.99
CA GLU A 199 -25.32 -8.20 -0.87
C GLU A 199 -25.82 -6.78 -0.56
N THR A 200 -25.06 -6.03 0.24
CA THR A 200 -25.47 -4.70 0.72
C THR A 200 -24.72 -3.55 0.03
N ASN A 201 -23.70 -3.86 -0.78
CA ASN A 201 -22.74 -2.89 -1.33
C ASN A 201 -22.08 -2.00 -0.28
N ARG A 202 -21.99 -2.49 0.96
CA ARG A 202 -21.32 -1.82 2.07
C ARG A 202 -19.88 -2.30 2.22
N VAL A 203 -19.00 -1.40 2.66
CA VAL A 203 -17.58 -1.67 2.85
C VAL A 203 -17.19 -1.45 4.30
N THR A 204 -16.68 -2.50 4.95
CA THR A 204 -15.98 -2.40 6.23
C THR A 204 -14.50 -2.10 5.99
N GLY A 205 -13.81 -1.62 7.01
CA GLY A 205 -12.37 -1.36 6.91
C GLY A 205 -11.68 -1.38 8.26
N ILE A 206 -10.47 -1.91 8.29
CA ILE A 206 -9.59 -1.92 9.45
C ILE A 206 -8.25 -1.31 9.04
N ALA A 207 -7.69 -0.46 9.90
CA ALA A 207 -6.33 0.03 9.79
C ALA A 207 -5.48 -0.51 10.94
N GLU A 208 -4.23 -0.85 10.67
CA GLU A 208 -3.27 -1.32 11.65
C GLU A 208 -1.94 -0.62 11.44
N ILE A 209 -1.23 -0.28 12.51
CA ILE A 209 0.14 0.22 12.43
C ILE A 209 1.10 -0.77 13.08
N TYR A 210 2.13 -1.11 12.34
CA TYR A 210 3.24 -1.95 12.76
C TYR A 210 4.50 -1.10 12.82
N GLU A 211 5.29 -1.28 13.86
CA GLU A 211 6.61 -0.67 14.00
C GLU A 211 7.63 -1.72 14.40
N LEU A 212 8.91 -1.44 14.14
CA LEU A 212 9.99 -2.24 14.70
C LEU A 212 10.09 -2.01 16.22
N ASP A 213 10.31 -3.08 16.97
CA ASP A 213 10.73 -2.99 18.37
C ASP A 213 12.26 -2.83 18.50
N THR A 214 12.76 -2.90 19.74
CA THR A 214 14.19 -2.74 20.04
C THR A 214 15.06 -3.85 19.47
N ASP A 215 14.49 -5.02 19.19
CA ASP A 215 15.18 -6.16 18.60
C ASP A 215 15.09 -6.15 17.07
N GLY A 216 14.45 -5.12 16.50
CA GLY A 216 14.22 -5.01 15.06
C GLY A 216 13.11 -5.95 14.57
N MET A 217 12.22 -6.39 15.46
CA MET A 217 11.10 -7.27 15.11
C MET A 217 9.82 -6.44 14.86
N PRO A 218 9.04 -6.76 13.82
CA PRO A 218 7.75 -6.12 13.60
C PRO A 218 6.75 -6.40 14.74
N VAL A 219 6.16 -5.35 15.28
CA VAL A 219 5.12 -5.44 16.32
C VAL A 219 3.93 -4.55 15.94
N MET A 220 2.72 -5.13 16.00
CA MET A 220 1.48 -4.35 15.87
C MET A 220 1.33 -3.44 17.09
N ARG A 221 1.33 -2.13 16.88
CA ARG A 221 1.19 -1.13 17.96
C ARG A 221 -0.27 -0.79 18.22
N GLN A 222 -1.08 -0.71 17.18
CA GLN A 222 -2.47 -0.28 17.27
C GLN A 222 -3.27 -0.81 16.08
N SER A 223 -4.55 -1.07 16.32
CA SER A 223 -5.54 -1.45 15.31
C SER A 223 -6.79 -0.59 15.51
N GLU A 224 -7.35 -0.09 14.42
CA GLU A 224 -8.49 0.82 14.42
C GLU A 224 -9.52 0.38 13.38
N THR A 225 -10.79 0.37 13.78
CA THR A 225 -11.89 0.14 12.84
C THR A 225 -12.16 1.44 12.08
N ILE A 226 -12.01 1.41 10.75
CA ILE A 226 -12.39 2.53 9.88
C ILE A 226 -13.90 2.53 9.70
N PHE A 227 -14.46 1.42 9.23
CA PHE A 227 -15.90 1.22 9.06
C PHE A 227 -16.35 -0.14 9.64
N PRO A 228 -17.50 -0.19 10.35
CA PRO A 228 -18.40 0.93 10.61
C PRO A 228 -17.80 1.97 11.56
N ALA A 229 -18.16 3.24 11.35
CA ALA A 229 -17.76 4.30 12.26
C ALA A 229 -18.49 4.11 13.61
N PRO A 230 -17.88 4.48 14.75
CA PRO A 230 -18.54 4.34 16.04
C PRO A 230 -19.80 5.18 16.10
N ALA A 231 -20.89 4.60 16.63
CA ALA A 231 -22.21 5.26 16.71
C ALA A 231 -22.20 6.53 17.58
N GLN A 232 -21.26 6.62 18.51
CA GLN A 232 -21.01 7.80 19.34
C GLN A 232 -19.55 8.21 19.18
N ALA A 233 -19.31 9.52 19.08
CA ALA A 233 -17.96 10.04 19.01
C ALA A 233 -17.19 9.66 20.29
N PRO A 234 -16.02 8.99 20.16
CA PRO A 234 -15.21 8.67 21.32
C PRO A 234 -14.66 9.95 21.96
N ALA A 235 -14.39 9.90 23.27
CA ALA A 235 -13.83 11.02 24.01
C ALA A 235 -12.46 11.48 23.45
N VAL A 236 -11.69 10.53 22.91
CA VAL A 236 -10.44 10.79 22.19
C VAL A 236 -10.62 10.30 20.75
N PRO A 237 -10.47 11.17 19.73
CA PRO A 237 -10.55 10.76 18.33
C PRO A 237 -9.50 9.68 18.00
N PRO A 238 -9.89 8.64 17.24
CA PRO A 238 -8.97 7.56 16.88
C PRO A 238 -7.89 8.09 15.94
N GLN A 239 -6.64 7.81 16.28
CA GLN A 239 -5.47 8.20 15.50
C GLN A 239 -4.31 7.24 15.76
N PHE A 240 -3.48 7.01 14.73
CA PHE A 240 -2.13 6.51 14.96
C PHE A 240 -1.21 7.66 15.31
N GLN A 241 -0.13 7.38 16.03
CA GLN A 241 0.89 8.36 16.35
C GLN A 241 2.24 7.78 15.99
N VAL A 242 3.01 8.54 15.22
CA VAL A 242 4.39 8.20 14.89
C VAL A 242 5.32 9.30 15.36
N THR A 243 6.52 8.96 15.79
CA THR A 243 7.47 9.96 16.26
C THR A 243 8.17 10.68 15.11
N ARG A 244 8.74 11.86 15.37
CA ARG A 244 9.66 12.52 14.43
C ARG A 244 10.80 11.58 14.05
N ARG A 245 11.34 10.84 15.02
CA ARG A 245 12.38 9.83 14.78
C ARG A 245 11.95 8.74 13.80
N THR A 246 10.70 8.29 13.88
CA THR A 246 10.14 7.34 12.90
C THR A 246 10.19 7.97 11.51
N LEU A 247 9.59 9.16 11.33
CA LEU A 247 9.43 9.80 10.02
C LEU A 247 10.74 10.29 9.38
N PHE A 248 11.67 10.83 10.15
CA PHE A 248 12.89 11.48 9.63
C PHE A 248 14.14 10.64 9.81
N GLY A 249 14.21 9.79 10.84
CA GLY A 249 15.40 8.99 11.14
C GLY A 249 16.66 9.86 11.28
N PRO A 250 17.70 9.65 10.47
CA PRO A 250 18.92 10.46 10.50
C PRO A 250 18.74 11.87 9.90
N SER A 251 17.64 12.15 9.20
CA SER A 251 17.35 13.44 8.57
C SER A 251 16.61 14.42 9.49
N ILE A 252 16.61 14.19 10.81
CA ILE A 252 16.03 15.13 11.78
C ILE A 252 16.83 16.43 11.75
N VAL A 253 16.14 17.56 11.63
CA VAL A 253 16.76 18.89 11.66
C VAL A 253 17.30 19.20 13.07
N ASP A 254 18.48 19.81 13.14
CA ASP A 254 19.14 20.17 14.40
C ASP A 254 18.22 20.94 15.36
N GLY A 255 18.15 20.47 16.61
CA GLY A 255 17.32 21.06 17.66
C GLY A 255 15.85 20.62 17.67
N ALA A 256 15.38 19.86 16.68
CA ALA A 256 14.05 19.28 16.70
C ALA A 256 13.96 18.12 17.71
N ASP A 257 12.87 18.06 18.47
CA ASP A 257 12.64 16.96 19.42
C ASP A 257 12.33 15.65 18.68
N PRO A 258 13.15 14.60 18.78
CA PRO A 258 12.89 13.33 18.09
C PRO A 258 11.59 12.65 18.54
N ASN A 259 11.05 13.01 19.71
CA ASN A 259 9.88 12.35 20.31
C ASN A 259 8.54 13.04 20.03
N THR A 260 8.53 14.17 19.30
CA THR A 260 7.26 14.78 18.90
C THR A 260 6.43 13.80 18.09
N LEU A 261 5.14 13.76 18.41
CA LEU A 261 4.18 12.82 17.84
C LEU A 261 3.42 13.46 16.69
N PHE A 262 3.40 12.77 15.56
CA PHE A 262 2.65 13.13 14.35
C PHE A 262 1.38 12.28 14.28
N PRO A 263 0.19 12.88 14.49
CA PRO A 263 -1.05 12.14 14.49
C PRO A 263 -1.52 11.83 13.06
N PHE A 264 -1.94 10.59 12.84
CA PHE A 264 -2.63 10.14 11.64
C PHE A 264 -4.10 9.88 11.99
N SER A 265 -4.97 10.85 11.71
CA SER A 265 -6.39 10.80 12.07
C SER A 265 -7.15 9.73 11.28
N ILE A 266 -7.80 8.80 11.98
CA ILE A 266 -8.69 7.81 11.36
C ILE A 266 -9.97 8.46 10.85
N ASP A 267 -10.44 9.55 11.46
CA ASP A 267 -11.60 10.30 10.95
C ASP A 267 -11.31 10.95 9.59
N ASP A 268 -10.11 11.48 9.38
CA ASP A 268 -9.73 11.96 8.04
C ASP A 268 -9.68 10.82 7.02
N LEU A 269 -9.19 9.65 7.43
CA LEU A 269 -9.18 8.45 6.57
C LEU A 269 -10.62 8.04 6.21
N ARG A 270 -11.54 8.01 7.19
CA ARG A 270 -12.98 7.78 6.96
C ARG A 270 -13.55 8.77 5.95
N ASN A 271 -13.19 10.04 6.06
CA ASN A 271 -13.67 11.08 5.15
C ASN A 271 -13.15 10.85 3.71
N GLN A 272 -11.86 10.57 3.53
CA GLN A 272 -11.31 10.25 2.20
C GLN A 272 -11.92 8.97 1.62
N ALA A 273 -12.03 7.93 2.44
CA ALA A 273 -12.61 6.66 2.04
C ALA A 273 -14.08 6.82 1.65
N THR A 274 -14.88 7.60 2.38
CA THR A 274 -16.29 7.86 2.05
C THR A 274 -16.42 8.49 0.67
N HIS A 275 -15.58 9.47 0.33
CA HIS A 275 -15.58 10.07 -1.01
C HIS A 275 -15.17 9.07 -2.10
N SER A 276 -14.16 8.24 -1.85
CA SER A 276 -13.75 7.20 -2.79
C SER A 276 -14.83 6.14 -3.00
N LEU A 277 -15.47 5.66 -1.92
CA LEU A 277 -16.56 4.68 -1.98
C LEU A 277 -17.76 5.22 -2.75
N ALA A 278 -18.14 6.48 -2.52
CA ALA A 278 -19.24 7.12 -3.26
C ALA A 278 -18.97 7.13 -4.78
N ARG A 279 -17.72 7.39 -5.21
CA ARG A 279 -17.33 7.33 -6.64
C ARG A 279 -17.36 5.92 -7.22
N MET A 280 -17.29 4.91 -6.36
CA MET A 280 -17.43 3.50 -6.72
C MET A 280 -18.87 2.99 -6.63
N ASN A 281 -19.84 3.86 -6.31
CA ASN A 281 -21.23 3.49 -6.00
C ASN A 281 -21.33 2.48 -4.84
N LEU A 282 -20.44 2.61 -3.85
CA LEU A 282 -20.42 1.82 -2.62
C LEU A 282 -20.72 2.71 -1.42
N LEU A 283 -21.12 2.09 -0.32
CA LEU A 283 -21.40 2.77 0.95
C LEU A 283 -20.43 2.29 2.02
N PRO A 284 -20.02 3.16 2.97
CA PRO A 284 -19.39 2.68 4.19
C PRO A 284 -20.38 1.80 4.99
N ALA A 285 -19.85 0.79 5.68
CA ALA A 285 -20.63 -0.09 6.55
C ALA A 285 -21.32 0.68 7.68
#